data_AF-A0A2V6FW72-F1
#
_entry.id   AF-A0A2V6FW72-F1
#
_cell.length_a   1.000
_cell.length_b   1.000
_cell.length_c   1.000
_cell.angle_alpha   90.00
_cell.angle_beta   90.00
_cell.angle_gamma   90.00
#
_symmetry.space_group_name_H-M   'P 1'
#
loop_
_entity.id
_entity.type
_entity.pdbx_description
1 polymer ?
#
loop_
_entity_poly.entity_id
_entity_poly.type
_entity_poly.pdbx_seq_one_letter_code
_entity_poly.pdbx_strand_id
1 'polypeptide(L)'
;LKGVEAKGSGWYSFNKNGVHFIGLVNVLDLQAGGLGQLGDEQLEWLEADVKGLGTSTPIVVFAHIPLWTVYPQWGWGTSDSERALGYLKRFGSVTVLNGHIHQVLQKIEGNITFHTAMSTAFPQPAPGTAPSPGPLKVPVEKLRSMLGLTSVQYKQGKAALAVVDSNLS
;
A
#
# COMPACT_ATOMS: atom_id res chain seq x y z
N LEU A 1 -13.06 -15.96 4.65
CA LEU A 1 -13.61 -14.96 3.71
C LEU A 1 -14.45 -15.73 2.71
N LYS A 2 -15.75 -15.88 2.94
CA LYS A 2 -16.69 -16.42 1.94
C LYS A 2 -17.61 -15.26 1.57
N GLY A 3 -17.76 -14.96 0.27
CA GLY A 3 -18.68 -13.92 -0.22
C GLY A 3 -18.08 -12.53 -0.49
N VAL A 4 -16.77 -12.41 -0.70
CA VAL A 4 -16.19 -11.15 -1.22
C VAL A 4 -16.24 -11.22 -2.74
N GLU A 5 -17.04 -10.35 -3.35
CA GLU A 5 -17.18 -10.26 -4.81
C GLU A 5 -16.36 -9.08 -5.32
N ALA A 6 -15.56 -9.32 -6.36
CA ALA A 6 -14.88 -8.26 -7.07
C ALA A 6 -15.85 -7.49 -7.96
N LYS A 7 -15.56 -6.20 -8.16
CA LYS A 7 -16.26 -5.29 -9.06
C LYS A 7 -15.37 -4.91 -10.23
N GLY A 8 -15.98 -4.50 -11.34
CA GLY A 8 -15.29 -4.08 -12.55
C GLY A 8 -14.18 -5.04 -12.96
N SER A 9 -12.95 -4.53 -13.02
CA SER A 9 -11.76 -5.29 -13.42
C SER A 9 -11.06 -6.05 -12.30
N GLY A 10 -11.62 -6.08 -11.09
CA GLY A 10 -11.13 -6.93 -10.00
C GLY A 10 -10.94 -6.27 -8.64
N TRP A 11 -11.34 -5.00 -8.46
CA TRP A 11 -11.24 -4.32 -7.15
C TRP A 11 -12.35 -4.77 -6.20
N TYR A 12 -12.10 -4.74 -4.89
CA TYR A 12 -13.03 -5.25 -3.89
C TYR A 12 -12.72 -4.71 -2.49
N SER A 13 -13.67 -4.87 -1.56
CA SER A 13 -13.46 -4.55 -0.15
C SER A 13 -14.05 -5.65 0.75
N PHE A 14 -13.57 -5.72 2.00
CA PHE A 14 -14.16 -6.60 3.01
C PHE A 14 -13.83 -6.13 4.43
N ASN A 15 -14.66 -6.54 5.39
CA ASN A 15 -14.44 -6.25 6.80
C ASN A 15 -13.90 -7.49 7.53
N LYS A 16 -12.95 -7.28 8.43
CA LYS A 16 -12.46 -8.32 9.34
C LYS A 16 -12.02 -7.72 10.66
N ASN A 17 -12.62 -8.21 11.76
CA ASN A 17 -12.26 -7.82 13.13
C ASN A 17 -12.25 -6.29 13.36
N GLY A 18 -13.21 -5.57 12.78
CA GLY A 18 -13.31 -4.10 12.91
C GLY A 18 -12.42 -3.29 11.96
N VAL A 19 -11.59 -3.95 11.15
CA VAL A 19 -10.76 -3.31 10.11
C VAL A 19 -11.44 -3.47 8.75
N HIS A 20 -11.40 -2.42 7.95
CA HIS A 20 -11.90 -2.41 6.58
C HIS A 20 -10.72 -2.52 5.60
N PHE A 21 -10.75 -3.55 4.75
CA PHE A 21 -9.71 -3.86 3.79
C PHE A 21 -10.19 -3.55 2.39
N ILE A 22 -9.34 -2.91 1.59
CA ILE A 22 -9.64 -2.47 0.22
C ILE A 22 -8.55 -3.02 -0.69
N GLY A 23 -8.93 -3.74 -1.73
CA GLY A 23 -8.04 -4.17 -2.82
C GLY A 23 -8.30 -3.34 -4.07
N LEU A 24 -7.30 -2.55 -4.47
CA LEU A 24 -7.33 -1.72 -5.68
C LEU A 24 -6.58 -2.40 -6.83
N VAL A 25 -7.02 -2.11 -8.05
CA VAL A 25 -6.39 -2.55 -9.29
C VAL A 25 -5.83 -1.32 -10.01
N ASN A 26 -4.51 -1.15 -10.00
CA ASN A 26 -3.84 0.01 -10.61
C ASN A 26 -2.77 -0.36 -11.65
N VAL A 27 -2.95 -1.50 -12.33
CA VAL A 27 -1.96 -2.10 -13.26
C VAL A 27 -2.46 -2.29 -14.69
N LEU A 28 -3.73 -2.01 -14.97
CA LEU A 28 -4.36 -2.33 -16.25
C LEU A 28 -4.22 -1.20 -17.26
N ASP A 29 -4.45 0.05 -16.83
CA ASP A 29 -4.43 1.23 -17.68
C ASP A 29 -3.21 2.11 -17.38
N LEU A 30 -2.04 1.65 -17.80
CA LEU A 30 -0.80 2.42 -17.54
C LEU A 30 -0.79 3.71 -18.36
N GLN A 31 -0.58 4.82 -17.66
CA GLN A 31 -0.42 6.14 -18.25
C GLN A 31 0.98 6.32 -18.86
N ALA A 32 1.19 7.46 -19.53
CA ALA A 32 2.50 7.82 -20.06
C ALA A 32 3.59 7.71 -18.97
N GLY A 33 4.72 7.09 -19.32
CA GLY A 33 5.79 6.80 -18.36
C GLY A 33 5.56 5.56 -17.48
N GLY A 34 4.50 4.78 -17.71
CA GLY A 34 4.22 3.54 -17.00
C GLY A 34 3.56 3.72 -15.63
N LEU A 35 3.04 4.92 -15.34
CA LEU A 35 2.32 5.19 -14.09
C LEU A 35 1.03 4.36 -14.02
N GLY A 36 0.73 3.86 -12.82
CA GLY A 36 -0.54 3.20 -12.56
C GLY A 36 -1.72 4.16 -12.66
N GLN A 37 -2.92 3.60 -12.85
CA GLN A 37 -4.17 4.35 -12.85
C GLN A 37 -5.30 3.50 -12.26
N LEU A 38 -6.19 4.14 -11.51
CA LEU A 38 -7.40 3.51 -10.95
C LEU A 38 -8.61 3.69 -11.86
N GLY A 39 -8.76 4.88 -12.45
CA GLY A 39 -9.89 5.25 -13.30
C GLY A 39 -11.14 5.68 -12.52
N ASP A 40 -12.02 6.43 -13.19
CA ASP A 40 -13.18 7.06 -12.55
C ASP A 40 -14.14 6.03 -11.91
N GLU A 41 -14.43 4.92 -12.61
CA GLU A 41 -15.34 3.88 -12.11
C GLU A 41 -14.88 3.32 -10.74
N GLN A 42 -13.59 3.01 -10.63
CA GLN A 42 -13.02 2.48 -9.39
C GLN A 42 -12.93 3.55 -8.30
N LEU A 43 -12.65 4.80 -8.66
CA LEU A 43 -12.60 5.92 -7.71
C LEU A 43 -13.98 6.27 -7.15
N GLU A 44 -15.02 6.26 -7.98
CA GLU A 44 -16.41 6.44 -7.55
C GLU A 44 -16.87 5.28 -6.67
N TRP A 45 -16.50 4.05 -7.03
CA TRP A 45 -16.73 2.89 -6.17
C TRP A 45 -16.04 3.04 -4.82
N LEU A 46 -14.76 3.45 -4.80
CA LEU A 46 -13.99 3.64 -3.58
C LEU A 46 -14.64 4.69 -2.68
N GLU A 47 -15.05 5.82 -3.24
CA GLU A 47 -15.76 6.88 -2.51
C GLU A 47 -17.05 6.34 -1.88
N ALA A 48 -17.85 5.60 -2.64
CA ALA A 48 -19.10 5.02 -2.16
C ALA A 48 -18.88 3.94 -1.08
N ASP A 49 -17.90 3.07 -1.26
CA ASP A 49 -17.53 2.00 -0.34
C ASP A 49 -17.16 2.54 1.05
N VAL A 50 -16.38 3.62 1.07
CA VAL A 50 -15.92 4.19 2.33
C VAL A 50 -16.91 5.17 2.94
N LYS A 51 -17.84 5.75 2.19
CA LYS A 51 -18.71 6.87 2.62
C LYS A 51 -19.43 6.63 3.96
N GLY A 52 -19.93 5.41 4.18
CA GLY A 52 -20.69 5.05 5.38
C GLY A 52 -19.84 4.67 6.60
N LEU A 53 -18.51 4.56 6.45
CA LEU A 53 -17.61 4.16 7.53
C LEU A 53 -17.31 5.33 8.47
N GLY A 54 -17.31 5.05 9.77
CA GLY A 54 -16.88 5.99 10.81
C GLY A 54 -15.39 6.34 10.69
N THR A 55 -15.02 7.54 11.08
CA THR A 55 -13.63 8.03 11.01
C THR A 55 -12.66 7.24 11.90
N SER A 56 -13.16 6.50 12.90
CA SER A 56 -12.36 5.62 13.75
C SER A 56 -12.11 4.23 13.14
N THR A 57 -12.74 3.87 12.03
CA THR A 57 -12.52 2.59 11.36
C THR A 57 -11.10 2.53 10.79
N PRO A 58 -10.25 1.57 11.20
CA PRO A 58 -8.95 1.38 10.59
C PRO A 58 -9.09 0.86 9.16
N ILE A 59 -8.35 1.47 8.23
CA ILE A 59 -8.37 1.10 6.82
C ILE A 59 -7.03 0.47 6.42
N VAL A 60 -7.10 -0.63 5.66
CA VAL A 60 -5.94 -1.23 5.00
C VAL A 60 -6.19 -1.28 3.50
N VAL A 61 -5.33 -0.63 2.72
CA VAL A 61 -5.41 -0.59 1.26
C VAL A 61 -4.29 -1.42 0.67
N PHE A 62 -4.65 -2.35 -0.21
CA PHE A 62 -3.71 -3.07 -1.07
C PHE A 62 -3.74 -2.44 -2.46
N ALA A 63 -2.56 -2.10 -2.98
CA ALA A 63 -2.35 -1.69 -4.35
C ALA A 63 -1.06 -2.34 -4.87
N HIS A 64 -0.89 -2.49 -6.19
CA HIS A 64 0.37 -3.04 -6.70
C HIS A 64 1.42 -1.94 -6.90
N ILE A 65 1.08 -0.94 -7.72
CA ILE A 65 1.90 0.26 -7.96
C ILE A 65 1.74 1.22 -6.77
N PRO A 66 2.78 1.95 -6.32
CA PRO A 66 2.66 2.90 -5.22
C PRO A 66 1.53 3.92 -5.41
N LEU A 67 0.80 4.22 -4.33
CA LEU A 67 -0.18 5.31 -4.26
C LEU A 67 0.47 6.66 -3.85
N TRP A 68 1.79 6.74 -3.89
CA TRP A 68 2.53 8.00 -3.91
C TRP A 68 3.52 7.95 -5.08
N THR A 69 4.10 9.09 -5.42
CA THR A 69 5.13 9.15 -6.45
C THR A 69 6.52 8.89 -5.86
N VAL A 70 7.07 7.67 -6.06
CA VAL A 70 8.45 7.32 -5.63
C VAL A 70 9.46 7.85 -6.64
N TYR A 71 9.28 7.48 -7.91
CA TYR A 71 10.17 7.81 -9.01
C TYR A 71 9.39 7.79 -10.33
N PRO A 72 8.76 8.92 -10.73
CA PRO A 72 7.74 8.95 -11.78
C PRO A 72 8.31 8.61 -13.16
N GLN A 73 9.60 8.87 -13.39
CA GLN A 73 10.28 8.51 -14.64
C GLN A 73 10.27 7.00 -14.92
N TRP A 74 10.08 6.18 -13.89
CA TRP A 74 10.01 4.72 -14.00
C TRP A 74 8.58 4.18 -13.80
N GLY A 75 7.57 5.05 -13.80
CA GLY A 75 6.19 4.64 -13.55
C GLY A 75 5.93 4.26 -12.09
N TRP A 76 6.83 4.59 -11.17
CA TRP A 76 6.68 4.24 -9.75
C TRP A 76 5.78 5.23 -9.02
N GLY A 77 4.51 5.21 -9.40
CA GLY A 77 3.45 6.03 -8.85
C GLY A 77 2.14 5.78 -9.60
N THR A 78 1.03 6.16 -8.99
CA THR A 78 -0.32 6.06 -9.56
C THR A 78 -0.85 7.47 -9.80
N SER A 79 -1.24 7.79 -11.03
CA SER A 79 -1.51 9.17 -11.46
C SER A 79 -2.70 9.83 -10.76
N ASP A 80 -3.71 9.05 -10.42
CA ASP A 80 -4.95 9.47 -9.75
C ASP A 80 -4.99 9.08 -8.26
N SER A 81 -3.84 8.72 -7.68
CA SER A 81 -3.75 8.33 -6.27
C SER A 81 -4.17 9.43 -5.30
N GLU A 82 -3.92 10.71 -5.62
CA GLU A 82 -4.32 11.82 -4.76
C GLU A 82 -5.84 11.86 -4.54
N ARG A 83 -6.64 11.55 -5.57
CA ARG A 83 -8.10 11.47 -5.44
C ARG A 83 -8.50 10.31 -4.53
N ALA A 84 -7.90 9.13 -4.70
CA ALA A 84 -8.14 7.98 -3.82
C ALA A 84 -7.79 8.29 -2.36
N LEU A 85 -6.61 8.86 -2.11
CA LEU A 85 -6.16 9.26 -0.76
C LEU A 85 -7.03 10.38 -0.18
N GLY A 86 -7.57 11.26 -1.02
CA GLY A 86 -8.54 12.29 -0.64
C GLY A 86 -9.78 11.72 0.05
N TYR A 87 -10.27 10.55 -0.38
CA TYR A 87 -11.39 9.86 0.26
C TYR A 87 -11.01 9.24 1.61
N LEU A 88 -9.74 8.86 1.78
CA LEU A 88 -9.25 8.09 2.92
C LEU A 88 -8.65 8.96 4.04
N LYS A 89 -8.19 10.18 3.75
CA LYS A 89 -7.50 11.05 4.73
C LYS A 89 -8.31 11.38 5.99
N ARG A 90 -9.63 11.16 5.98
CA ARG A 90 -10.51 11.41 7.14
C ARG A 90 -10.46 10.32 8.21
N PHE A 91 -9.90 9.14 7.91
CA PHE A 91 -9.85 8.01 8.85
C PHE A 91 -8.65 8.10 9.79
N GLY A 92 -8.81 7.89 11.09
CA GLY A 92 -7.74 8.04 12.08
C GLY A 92 -6.52 7.13 11.85
N SER A 93 -6.65 6.05 11.08
CA SER A 93 -5.55 5.19 10.68
C SER A 93 -5.78 4.57 9.31
N VAL A 94 -4.85 4.80 8.37
CA VAL A 94 -4.83 4.17 7.05
C VAL A 94 -3.47 3.54 6.80
N THR A 95 -3.45 2.26 6.47
CA THR A 95 -2.23 1.54 6.05
C THR A 95 -2.32 1.21 4.57
N VAL A 96 -1.33 1.64 3.78
CA VAL A 96 -1.23 1.31 2.36
C VAL A 96 -0.09 0.33 2.15
N LEU A 97 -0.37 -0.80 1.50
CA LEU A 97 0.59 -1.86 1.24
C LEU A 97 0.74 -2.03 -0.28
N ASN A 98 1.97 -1.90 -0.78
CA ASN A 98 2.25 -2.11 -2.19
C ASN A 98 3.56 -2.85 -2.48
N GLY A 99 3.68 -3.33 -3.71
CA GLY A 99 4.88 -3.99 -4.24
C GLY A 99 5.51 -3.15 -5.35
N HIS A 100 5.68 -3.76 -6.52
CA HIS A 100 6.09 -3.16 -7.79
C HIS A 100 7.54 -2.64 -7.88
N ILE A 101 8.03 -1.93 -6.87
CA ILE A 101 9.31 -1.21 -6.94
C ILE A 101 10.51 -2.02 -6.44
N HIS A 102 10.27 -3.18 -5.82
CA HIS A 102 11.31 -4.09 -5.28
C HIS A 102 12.28 -3.41 -4.29
N GLN A 103 11.79 -2.43 -3.54
CA GLN A 103 12.51 -1.72 -2.48
C GLN A 103 11.66 -1.77 -1.21
N VAL A 104 12.28 -1.71 -0.03
CA VAL A 104 11.57 -1.48 1.24
C VAL A 104 11.64 0.01 1.56
N LEU A 105 10.54 0.71 1.31
CA LEU A 105 10.36 2.12 1.62
C LEU A 105 9.17 2.28 2.56
N GLN A 106 9.26 3.29 3.40
CA GLN A 106 8.19 3.71 4.30
C GLN A 106 8.07 5.23 4.26
N LYS A 107 6.84 5.73 4.24
CA LYS A 107 6.55 7.14 4.47
C LYS A 107 5.23 7.25 5.19
N ILE A 108 5.13 8.30 5.99
CA ILE A 108 3.94 8.68 6.73
C ILE A 108 3.51 10.04 6.19
N GLU A 109 2.24 10.17 5.88
CA GLU A 109 1.60 11.43 5.52
C GLU A 109 0.32 11.59 6.34
N GLY A 110 0.40 12.44 7.37
CA GLY A 110 -0.65 12.55 8.38
C GLY A 110 -0.91 11.20 9.06
N ASN A 111 -2.10 10.67 8.87
CA ASN A 111 -2.63 9.39 9.39
C ASN A 111 -2.45 8.21 8.43
N ILE A 112 -1.85 8.44 7.26
CA ILE A 112 -1.63 7.41 6.24
C ILE A 112 -0.18 6.94 6.33
N THR A 113 0.02 5.65 6.61
CA THR A 113 1.32 5.00 6.57
C THR A 113 1.39 4.10 5.35
N PHE A 114 2.41 4.26 4.51
CA PHE A 114 2.60 3.38 3.36
C PHE A 114 3.85 2.54 3.52
N HIS A 115 3.74 1.29 3.08
CA HIS A 115 4.82 0.31 3.13
C HIS A 115 4.99 -0.34 1.76
N THR A 116 6.23 -0.40 1.31
CA THR A 116 6.62 -1.18 0.12
C THR A 116 7.44 -2.40 0.53
N ALA A 117 7.34 -3.46 -0.26
CA ALA A 117 8.11 -4.68 -0.06
C ALA A 117 9.07 -4.97 -1.22
N MET A 118 10.19 -5.64 -0.90
CA MET A 118 11.05 -6.27 -1.90
C MET A 118 10.33 -7.46 -2.57
N SER A 119 10.71 -7.78 -3.81
CA SER A 119 10.18 -8.94 -4.52
C SER A 119 10.80 -10.24 -4.02
N THR A 120 10.06 -11.33 -4.17
CA THR A 120 10.53 -12.70 -3.89
C THR A 120 11.24 -13.33 -5.09
N ALA A 121 11.18 -12.72 -6.28
CA ALA A 121 11.68 -13.32 -7.52
C ALA A 121 13.07 -12.78 -7.94
N PHE A 122 13.21 -11.46 -8.07
CA PHE A 122 14.45 -10.81 -8.50
C PHE A 122 14.54 -9.40 -7.91
N PRO A 123 15.74 -8.82 -7.71
CA PRO A 123 15.89 -7.42 -7.31
C PRO A 123 15.82 -6.46 -8.50
N GLN A 124 15.52 -5.19 -8.22
CA GLN A 124 15.64 -4.08 -9.17
C GLN A 124 16.70 -3.08 -8.68
N PRO A 125 17.30 -2.26 -9.58
CA PRO A 125 18.15 -1.16 -9.17
C PRO A 125 17.41 -0.15 -8.28
N ALA A 126 18.17 0.56 -7.44
CA ALA A 126 17.62 1.69 -6.69
C ALA A 126 17.19 2.82 -7.65
N PRO A 127 16.16 3.62 -7.30
CA PRO A 127 15.68 4.68 -8.18
C PRO A 127 16.79 5.64 -8.59
N GLY A 128 16.88 5.92 -9.90
CA GLY A 128 17.91 6.81 -10.48
C GLY A 128 19.30 6.19 -10.67
N THR A 129 19.52 4.93 -10.29
CA THR A 129 20.84 4.28 -10.41
C THR A 129 21.04 3.50 -11.72
N ALA A 130 20.01 3.46 -12.58
CA ALA A 130 20.01 2.77 -13.87
C ALA A 130 19.18 3.54 -14.91
N PRO A 131 19.18 3.14 -16.19
CA PRO A 131 18.31 3.75 -17.20
C PRO A 131 16.81 3.43 -17.00
N SER A 132 16.48 2.24 -16.50
CA SER A 132 15.11 1.75 -16.35
C SER A 132 14.96 0.79 -15.15
N PRO A 133 13.74 0.58 -14.63
CA PRO A 133 13.49 -0.51 -13.71
C PRO A 133 13.63 -1.84 -14.46
N GLY A 134 14.02 -2.91 -13.77
CA GLY A 134 14.09 -4.23 -14.38
C GLY A 134 14.93 -5.23 -13.59
N PRO A 135 14.90 -6.52 -13.98
CA PRO A 135 15.67 -7.56 -13.31
C PRO A 135 17.15 -7.24 -13.26
N LEU A 136 17.70 -7.18 -12.05
CA LEU A 136 19.12 -6.98 -11.81
C LEU A 136 19.83 -8.32 -11.65
N LYS A 137 20.75 -8.63 -12.56
CA LYS A 137 21.64 -9.78 -12.41
C LYS A 137 22.66 -9.50 -11.32
N VAL A 138 22.72 -10.39 -10.33
CA VAL A 138 23.63 -10.28 -9.17
C VAL A 138 24.39 -11.60 -8.97
N PRO A 139 25.56 -11.56 -8.32
CA PRO A 139 26.24 -12.78 -7.88
C PRO A 139 25.32 -13.66 -7.04
N VAL A 140 25.44 -14.99 -7.18
CA VAL A 140 24.53 -15.97 -6.55
C VAL A 140 24.50 -15.81 -5.04
N GLU A 141 25.64 -15.53 -4.43
CA GLU A 141 25.80 -15.31 -2.99
C GLU A 141 25.10 -14.04 -2.48
N LYS A 142 24.83 -13.07 -3.35
CA LYS A 142 24.13 -11.82 -3.00
C LYS A 142 22.62 -11.87 -3.25
N LEU A 143 22.14 -12.79 -4.08
CA LEU A 143 20.75 -12.83 -4.50
C LEU A 143 19.79 -12.91 -3.31
N ARG A 144 20.04 -13.83 -2.37
CA ARG A 144 19.15 -14.04 -1.21
C ARG A 144 18.96 -12.79 -0.36
N SER A 145 20.00 -11.99 -0.16
CA SER A 145 19.91 -10.76 0.63
C SER A 145 19.21 -9.61 -0.09
N MET A 146 18.94 -9.75 -1.39
CA MET A 146 18.27 -8.74 -2.21
C MET A 146 16.82 -9.11 -2.56
N LEU A 147 16.32 -10.23 -2.00
CA LEU A 147 14.92 -10.64 -2.11
C LEU A 147 14.19 -10.39 -0.79
N GLY A 148 12.90 -10.13 -0.88
CA GLY A 148 12.08 -9.72 0.25
C GLY A 148 11.33 -10.86 0.91
N LEU A 149 11.54 -11.03 2.21
CA LEU A 149 10.61 -11.71 3.11
C LEU A 149 10.33 -10.78 4.29
N THR A 150 9.07 -10.54 4.60
CA THR A 150 8.66 -9.75 5.77
C THR A 150 8.18 -10.70 6.86
N SER A 151 8.84 -10.69 8.02
CA SER A 151 8.41 -11.47 9.19
C SER A 151 7.80 -10.56 10.24
N VAL A 152 6.58 -10.88 10.69
CA VAL A 152 5.96 -10.27 11.88
C VAL A 152 6.00 -11.29 13.01
N GLN A 153 6.65 -10.95 14.11
CA GLN A 153 6.62 -11.76 15.33
C GLN A 153 5.71 -11.09 16.35
N TYR A 154 4.54 -11.66 16.60
CA TYR A 154 3.69 -11.25 17.70
C TYR A 154 4.18 -11.88 18.99
N LYS A 155 4.62 -11.05 19.93
CA LYS A 155 4.94 -11.47 21.30
C LYS A 155 3.93 -10.82 22.23
N GLN A 156 2.94 -11.59 22.68
CA GLN A 156 2.01 -11.12 23.70
C GLN A 156 2.77 -10.90 25.01
N GLY A 157 2.80 -9.66 25.50
CA GLY A 157 3.31 -9.36 26.84
C GLY A 157 2.46 -10.05 27.90
N LYS A 158 3.09 -10.56 28.97
CA LYS A 158 2.39 -11.14 30.13
C LYS A 158 1.93 -10.08 31.15
N ALA A 159 2.43 -8.86 31.04
CA ALA A 159 2.09 -7.75 31.92
C ALA A 159 0.96 -6.93 31.30
N ALA A 160 0.05 -6.43 32.14
CA ALA A 160 -0.93 -5.43 31.72
C ALA A 160 -0.19 -4.20 31.15
N LEU A 161 -0.76 -3.59 30.11
CA LEU A 161 -0.28 -2.31 29.60
C LEU A 161 -0.37 -1.27 30.72
N ALA A 162 0.73 -0.56 31.00
CA ALA A 162 0.72 0.52 31.97
C ALA A 162 -0.08 1.69 31.40
N VAL A 163 -1.31 1.85 31.88
CA VAL A 163 -2.06 3.08 31.70
C VAL A 163 -1.56 4.05 32.77
N VAL A 164 -0.93 5.14 32.33
CA VAL A 164 -0.46 6.20 33.23
C VAL A 164 -1.34 7.41 33.00
N ASP A 165 -2.28 7.64 33.92
CA ASP A 165 -3.02 8.88 33.97
C ASP A 165 -2.13 9.98 34.53
N SER A 166 -2.11 11.12 33.85
CA SER A 166 -1.39 12.31 34.29
C SER A 166 -2.39 13.45 34.39
N ASN A 167 -2.37 14.19 35.51
CA ASN A 167 -3.10 15.45 35.59
C ASN A 167 -2.44 16.48 34.66
N LEU A 168 -3.22 17.41 34.12
CA LEU A 168 -2.63 18.62 33.56
C LEU A 168 -1.90 19.37 34.68
N SER A 169 -0.58 19.41 34.61
CA SER A 169 0.27 20.34 35.37
C SER A 169 0.54 21.58 34.54
#